data_AF-A0A831JXH9-F1
#
_entry.id   AF-A0A831JXH9-F1
#
_cell.length_a   1.000
_cell.length_b   1.000
_cell.length_c   1.000
_cell.angle_alpha   90.00
_cell.angle_beta   90.00
_cell.angle_gamma   90.00
#
_symmetry.space_group_name_H-M   'P 1'
#
loop_
_entity.id
_entity.type
_entity.pdbx_description
1 polymer ?
#
loop_
_entity_poly.entity_id
_entity_poly.type
_entity_poly.pdbx_seq_one_letter_code
_entity_poly.pdbx_strand_id
1 'polypeptide(L)'
;MSFKEIEEKAVKFRDERLWKKYHTPKNLAISLAIELGELLEHFQWETNEQILEKLNNTEIKEKIEDEMADIIIYLALLAHELGIDLDKAVGEKLKKNEEKYPAKEIRIKELVKELGGDMIEPKGEVKHVRQVVELLGIQPDQIIKSLLFIVNEKEPVLVIVDGSSKASLEKLSRIFGNIRMAKPKEVEQITGYKVGGIPPVGIPVRTVIDKKVIEKAFVVGGGGRVDRLSKLDPKKIVEFQKAEVLDISE
;
A
#
# COMPACT_ATOMS: atom_id res chain seq x y z
N MET A 1 6.49 17.80 21.65
CA MET A 1 6.82 19.15 21.18
C MET A 1 6.47 19.21 19.70
N SER A 2 5.71 20.21 19.22
CA SER A 2 5.42 20.38 17.79
C SER A 2 6.61 21.00 17.05
N PHE A 3 6.60 21.02 15.71
CA PHE A 3 7.65 21.70 14.96
C PHE A 3 7.67 23.19 15.28
N LYS A 4 6.50 23.81 15.42
CA LYS A 4 6.40 25.21 15.84
C LYS A 4 7.06 25.49 17.20
N GLU A 5 6.86 24.61 18.20
CA GLU A 5 7.50 24.79 19.51
C GLU A 5 9.03 24.64 19.43
N ILE A 6 9.54 23.77 18.55
CA ILE A 6 10.98 23.62 18.29
C ILE A 6 11.52 24.89 17.60
N GLU A 7 10.84 25.37 16.56
CA GLU A 7 11.18 26.59 15.84
C GLU A 7 11.29 27.78 16.79
N GLU A 8 10.28 28.01 17.64
CA GLU A 8 10.26 29.12 18.60
C GLU A 8 11.46 29.06 19.57
N LYS A 9 11.80 27.87 20.08
CA LYS A 9 12.96 27.67 20.96
C LYS A 9 14.28 27.89 20.23
N ALA A 10 14.43 27.35 19.01
CA ALA A 10 15.64 27.47 18.22
C ALA A 10 15.90 28.93 17.80
N VAL A 11 14.84 29.64 17.36
CA VAL A 11 14.90 31.06 17.00
C VAL A 11 15.29 31.90 18.22
N LYS A 12 14.65 31.67 19.37
CA LYS A 12 15.02 32.36 20.62
C LYS A 12 16.48 32.13 20.97
N PHE A 13 16.94 30.87 20.95
CA PHE A 13 18.33 30.50 21.25
C PHE A 13 19.33 31.18 20.31
N ARG A 14 19.03 31.22 19.00
CA ARG A 14 19.83 31.90 17.97
C ARG A 14 19.90 33.41 18.22
N ASP A 15 18.75 34.03 18.48
CA ASP A 15 18.64 35.48 18.57
C ASP A 15 19.28 36.02 19.85
N GLU A 16 19.16 35.30 20.99
CA GLU A 16 19.88 35.59 22.24
C GLU A 16 21.41 35.61 22.05
N ARG A 17 21.92 34.89 21.05
CA ARG A 17 23.36 34.82 20.72
C ARG A 17 23.75 35.74 19.57
N LEU A 18 22.81 36.52 19.04
CA LEU A 18 23.01 37.40 17.88
C LEU A 18 23.50 36.65 16.63
N TRP A 19 23.15 35.37 16.50
CA TRP A 19 23.61 34.52 15.40
C TRP A 19 22.78 34.66 14.12
N LYS A 20 21.65 35.39 14.19
CA LYS A 20 20.77 35.65 13.03
C LYS A 20 21.53 36.14 11.79
N LYS A 21 22.56 36.98 11.96
CA LYS A 21 23.41 37.48 10.86
C LYS A 21 24.16 36.38 10.08
N TYR A 22 24.40 35.22 10.69
CA TYR A 22 25.09 34.09 10.07
C TYR A 22 24.12 33.03 9.55
N HIS A 23 22.92 32.95 10.16
CA HIS A 23 21.87 31.99 9.82
C HIS A 23 21.03 32.44 8.62
N THR A 24 21.70 32.65 7.48
CA THR A 24 21.02 32.86 6.19
C THR A 24 20.50 31.53 5.63
N PRO A 25 19.47 31.51 4.76
CA PRO A 25 18.96 30.26 4.18
C PRO A 25 20.04 29.39 3.54
N LYS A 26 21.00 30.00 2.83
CA LYS A 26 22.15 29.29 2.24
C LYS A 26 22.99 28.60 3.31
N ASN A 27 23.36 29.32 4.37
CA ASN A 27 24.24 28.80 5.40
C ASN A 27 23.53 27.72 6.23
N LEU A 28 22.26 27.91 6.57
CA LEU A 28 21.46 26.92 7.29
C LEU A 28 21.28 25.64 6.48
N ALA A 29 21.06 25.74 5.17
CA ALA A 29 21.00 24.56 4.29
C ALA A 29 22.35 23.81 4.21
N ILE A 30 23.47 24.54 4.24
CA ILE A 30 24.82 23.94 4.32
C ILE A 30 25.00 23.22 5.66
N SER A 31 24.69 23.86 6.79
CA SER A 31 24.75 23.23 8.11
C SER A 31 23.90 21.97 8.18
N LEU A 32 22.64 22.03 7.72
CA LEU A 32 21.76 20.86 7.66
C LEU A 32 22.37 19.68 6.87
N ALA A 33 23.09 19.95 5.78
CA ALA A 33 23.76 18.91 5.01
C ALA A 33 25.00 18.33 5.72
N ILE A 34 25.67 19.13 6.55
CA ILE A 34 26.81 18.71 7.37
C ILE A 34 26.31 17.76 8.46
N GLU A 35 25.29 18.15 9.25
CA GLU A 35 24.74 17.28 10.32
C GLU A 35 24.17 15.97 9.75
N LEU A 36 23.59 16.01 8.54
CA LEU A 36 23.17 14.79 7.86
C LEU A 36 24.37 13.89 7.50
N GLY A 37 25.51 14.49 7.15
CA GLY A 37 26.77 13.77 6.95
C GLY A 37 27.25 13.11 8.23
N GLU A 38 27.29 13.84 9.33
CA GLU A 38 27.68 13.34 10.66
C GLU A 38 26.77 12.18 11.12
N LEU A 39 25.45 12.32 10.93
CA LEU A 39 24.51 11.22 11.16
C LEU A 39 24.84 9.97 10.32
N LEU A 40 25.19 10.14 9.04
CA LEU A 40 25.52 9.03 8.14
C LEU A 40 26.82 8.31 8.53
N GLU A 41 27.77 8.99 9.17
CA GLU A 41 29.01 8.38 9.64
C GLU A 41 28.79 7.27 10.69
N HIS A 42 27.65 7.28 11.38
CA HIS A 42 27.30 6.23 12.33
C HIS A 42 26.90 4.91 11.68
N PHE A 43 26.54 4.92 10.38
CA PHE A 43 26.02 3.77 9.65
C PHE A 43 26.93 3.31 8.49
N GLN A 44 27.92 4.11 8.12
CA GLN A 44 28.82 3.76 7.01
C GLN A 44 29.59 2.46 7.28
N TRP A 45 29.74 1.65 6.24
CA TRP A 45 30.56 0.41 6.22
C TRP A 45 30.06 -0.78 7.05
N GLU A 46 28.90 -0.69 7.68
CA GLU A 46 28.32 -1.76 8.50
C GLU A 46 27.11 -2.42 7.82
N THR A 47 26.89 -3.72 8.09
CA THR A 47 25.65 -4.40 7.69
C THR A 47 24.51 -4.04 8.64
N ASN A 48 23.27 -4.32 8.21
CA ASN A 48 22.08 -4.07 9.04
C ASN A 48 22.16 -4.80 10.39
N GLU A 49 22.66 -6.04 10.41
CA GLU A 49 22.80 -6.83 11.64
C GLU A 49 23.80 -6.21 12.61
N GLN A 50 24.93 -5.73 12.09
CA GLN A 50 25.96 -5.06 12.89
C GLN A 50 25.45 -3.74 13.47
N ILE A 51 24.73 -2.93 12.67
CA ILE A 51 24.11 -1.68 13.13
C ILE A 51 23.13 -1.96 14.28
N LEU A 52 22.24 -2.96 14.13
CA LEU A 52 21.26 -3.30 15.16
C LEU A 52 21.93 -3.75 16.47
N GLU A 53 23.04 -4.48 16.40
CA GLU A 53 23.82 -4.86 17.58
C GLU A 53 24.47 -3.63 18.25
N LYS A 54 25.09 -2.76 17.44
CA LYS A 54 25.75 -1.53 17.87
C LYS A 54 24.81 -0.56 18.57
N LEU A 55 23.54 -0.48 18.14
CA LEU A 55 22.51 0.37 18.75
C LEU A 55 22.11 -0.06 20.17
N ASN A 56 22.53 -1.24 20.64
CA ASN A 56 22.38 -1.62 22.05
C ASN A 56 23.36 -0.87 22.97
N ASN A 57 24.39 -0.23 22.42
CA ASN A 57 25.29 0.64 23.16
C ASN A 57 24.68 2.05 23.31
N THR A 58 24.40 2.43 24.56
CA THR A 58 23.81 3.73 24.90
C THR A 58 24.64 4.92 24.40
N GLU A 59 25.97 4.86 24.47
CA GLU A 59 26.82 5.99 24.04
C GLU A 59 26.72 6.24 22.53
N ILE A 60 26.58 5.18 21.74
CA ILE A 60 26.43 5.30 20.29
C ILE A 60 25.05 5.85 19.95
N LYS A 61 24.03 5.38 20.69
CA LYS A 61 22.67 5.87 20.53
C LYS A 61 22.55 7.36 20.88
N GLU A 62 23.20 7.82 21.94
CA GLU A 62 23.24 9.24 22.33
C GLU A 62 23.85 10.10 21.22
N LYS A 63 24.97 9.68 20.61
CA LYS A 63 25.56 10.42 19.48
C LYS A 63 24.61 10.53 18.29
N ILE A 64 23.96 9.42 17.92
CA ILE A 64 22.95 9.43 16.85
C ILE A 64 21.76 10.35 17.20
N GLU A 65 21.33 10.34 18.47
CA GLU A 65 20.26 11.21 18.96
C GLU A 65 20.65 12.70 18.85
N ASP A 66 21.89 13.05 19.17
CA ASP A 66 22.42 14.42 19.04
C ASP A 66 22.42 14.87 17.57
N GLU A 67 22.96 14.07 16.64
CA GLU A 67 22.96 14.41 15.21
C GLU A 67 21.53 14.58 14.65
N MET A 68 20.60 13.71 15.06
CA MET A 68 19.20 13.84 14.69
C MET A 68 18.57 15.13 15.24
N ALA A 69 18.93 15.53 16.46
CA ALA A 69 18.46 16.77 17.06
C ALA A 69 19.00 17.99 16.31
N ASP A 70 20.28 18.00 15.93
CA ASP A 70 20.89 19.11 15.20
C ASP A 70 20.29 19.28 13.80
N ILE A 71 20.03 18.18 13.08
CA ILE A 71 19.28 18.19 11.82
C ILE A 71 17.92 18.89 12.00
N ILE A 72 17.18 18.54 13.05
CA ILE A 72 15.86 19.12 13.33
C ILE A 72 15.97 20.62 13.67
N ILE A 73 16.97 21.02 14.45
CA ILE A 73 17.21 22.42 14.84
C ILE A 73 17.54 23.26 13.61
N TYR A 74 18.49 22.84 12.77
CA TYR A 74 18.84 23.59 11.56
C TYR A 74 17.70 23.63 10.54
N LEU A 75 16.94 22.54 10.39
CA LEU A 75 15.75 22.52 9.54
C LEU A 75 14.69 23.51 10.04
N ALA A 76 14.43 23.57 11.35
CA ALA A 76 13.48 24.51 11.94
C ALA A 76 13.91 25.96 11.72
N LEU A 77 15.19 26.27 11.93
CA LEU A 77 15.75 27.60 11.65
C LEU A 77 15.66 27.97 10.16
N LEU A 78 15.93 27.02 9.26
CA LEU A 78 15.82 27.23 7.82
C LEU A 78 14.37 27.48 7.41
N ALA A 79 13.43 26.71 7.95
CA ALA A 79 12.02 26.88 7.71
C ALA A 79 11.53 28.28 8.17
N HIS A 80 11.97 28.73 9.35
CA HIS A 80 11.69 30.07 9.85
C HIS A 80 12.15 31.17 8.89
N GLU A 81 13.41 31.12 8.43
CA GLU A 81 13.97 32.12 7.51
C GLU A 81 13.32 32.09 6.11
N LEU A 82 12.72 30.95 5.73
CA LEU A 82 11.98 30.79 4.48
C LEU A 82 10.46 31.05 4.62
N GLY A 83 9.96 31.28 5.84
CA GLY A 83 8.53 31.42 6.12
C GLY A 83 7.72 30.14 5.86
N ILE A 84 8.33 28.97 6.05
CA ILE A 84 7.70 27.66 5.86
C ILE A 84 7.18 27.13 7.19
N ASP A 85 5.88 26.86 7.25
CA ASP A 85 5.25 26.13 8.36
C ASP A 85 5.49 24.62 8.18
N LEU A 86 6.38 24.04 9.00
CA LEU A 86 6.73 22.61 8.93
C LEU A 86 5.57 21.70 9.33
N ASP A 87 4.76 22.07 10.33
CA ASP A 87 3.61 21.27 10.76
C ASP A 87 2.61 21.14 9.60
N LYS A 88 2.33 22.25 8.90
CA LYS A 88 1.48 22.26 7.70
C LYS A 88 2.13 21.50 6.55
N ALA A 89 3.40 21.76 6.25
CA ALA A 89 4.10 21.14 5.11
C ALA A 89 4.19 19.62 5.23
N VAL A 90 4.55 19.11 6.41
CA VAL A 90 4.57 17.67 6.70
C VAL A 90 3.17 17.08 6.61
N GLY A 91 2.16 17.73 7.21
CA GLY A 91 0.77 17.28 7.15
C GLY A 91 0.23 17.17 5.73
N GLU A 92 0.46 18.16 4.88
CA GLU A 92 0.08 18.11 3.46
C GLU A 92 0.86 17.05 2.68
N LYS A 93 2.16 16.89 2.98
CA LYS A 93 3.00 15.89 2.32
C LYS A 93 2.57 14.47 2.68
N LEU A 94 2.19 14.20 3.93
CA LEU A 94 1.67 12.91 4.37
C LEU A 94 0.36 12.56 3.65
N LYS A 95 -0.59 13.50 3.53
CA LYS A 95 -1.83 13.29 2.75
C LYS A 95 -1.54 12.92 1.30
N LYS A 96 -0.65 13.68 0.63
CA LYS A 96 -0.21 13.37 -0.75
C LYS A 96 0.45 11.99 -0.84
N ASN A 97 1.21 11.59 0.17
CA ASN A 97 1.85 10.28 0.21
C ASN A 97 0.84 9.15 0.46
N GLU A 98 -0.18 9.34 1.30
CA GLU A 98 -1.27 8.38 1.51
C GLU A 98 -2.06 8.12 0.22
N GLU A 99 -2.31 9.18 -0.56
CA GLU A 99 -2.94 9.07 -1.88
C GLU A 99 -2.02 8.38 -2.90
N LYS A 100 -0.72 8.70 -2.88
CA LYS A 100 0.26 8.14 -3.81
C LYS A 100 0.61 6.68 -3.50
N TYR A 101 0.59 6.30 -2.23
CA TYR A 101 0.97 4.98 -1.73
C TYR A 101 -0.11 4.41 -0.79
N PRO A 102 -1.28 4.04 -1.32
CA PRO A 102 -2.39 3.59 -0.47
C PRO A 102 -1.99 2.30 0.27
N ALA A 103 -2.12 2.29 1.60
CA ALA A 103 -1.72 1.16 2.45
C ALA A 103 -2.35 -0.17 1.99
N LYS A 104 -3.61 -0.14 1.53
CA LYS A 104 -4.31 -1.30 0.97
C LYS A 104 -3.62 -1.89 -0.27
N GLU A 105 -3.09 -1.04 -1.14
CA GLU A 105 -2.40 -1.46 -2.36
C GLU A 105 -1.02 -2.05 -2.07
N ILE A 106 -0.31 -1.50 -1.08
CA ILE A 106 0.95 -2.07 -0.63
C ILE A 106 0.70 -3.42 0.02
N ARG A 107 -0.29 -3.52 0.91
CA ARG A 107 -0.65 -4.76 1.58
C ARG A 107 -1.01 -5.87 0.61
N ILE A 108 -1.81 -5.58 -0.43
CA ILE A 108 -2.15 -6.62 -1.42
C ILE A 108 -0.93 -7.06 -2.23
N LYS A 109 -0.03 -6.13 -2.57
CA LYS A 109 1.22 -6.46 -3.28
C LYS A 109 2.11 -7.38 -2.44
N GLU A 110 2.33 -7.07 -1.17
CA GLU A 110 3.12 -7.92 -0.27
C GLU A 110 2.42 -9.27 -0.03
N LEU A 111 1.10 -9.28 0.18
CA LEU A 111 0.33 -10.52 0.33
C LEU A 111 0.44 -11.43 -0.90
N VAL A 112 0.31 -10.87 -2.11
CA VAL A 112 0.46 -11.66 -3.34
C VAL A 112 1.85 -12.28 -3.42
N LYS A 113 2.89 -11.53 -3.03
CA LYS A 113 4.27 -12.03 -3.00
C LYS A 113 4.48 -13.11 -1.95
N GLU A 114 3.92 -12.96 -0.75
CA GLU A 114 3.95 -13.98 0.32
C GLU A 114 3.29 -15.30 -0.12
N LEU A 115 2.23 -15.21 -0.94
CA LEU A 115 1.56 -16.36 -1.53
C LEU A 115 2.29 -16.96 -2.75
N GLY A 116 3.49 -16.45 -3.08
CA GLY A 116 4.30 -16.90 -4.21
C GLY A 116 3.78 -16.42 -5.58
N GLY A 117 2.96 -15.37 -5.59
CA GLY A 117 2.40 -14.75 -6.78
C GLY A 117 3.19 -13.53 -7.27
N ASP A 118 2.75 -13.02 -8.42
CA ASP A 118 3.35 -11.86 -9.08
C ASP A 118 2.34 -10.71 -9.21
N MET A 119 2.80 -9.48 -8.99
CA MET A 119 2.04 -8.28 -9.36
C MET A 119 2.38 -7.87 -10.79
N ILE A 120 1.34 -7.69 -11.60
CA ILE A 120 1.47 -7.34 -13.01
C ILE A 120 0.89 -5.93 -13.20
N GLU A 121 1.71 -5.02 -13.72
CA GLU A 121 1.31 -3.69 -14.15
C GLU A 121 1.47 -3.62 -15.67
N PRO A 122 0.40 -3.85 -16.45
CA PRO A 122 0.49 -3.75 -17.89
C PRO A 122 0.84 -2.31 -18.26
N LYS A 123 1.84 -2.14 -19.13
CA LYS A 123 2.22 -0.80 -19.60
C LYS A 123 1.11 -0.25 -20.51
N GLY A 124 0.45 0.84 -20.08
CA GLY A 124 -0.59 1.54 -20.84
C GLY A 124 -2.00 1.40 -20.21
N GLU A 125 -2.97 2.19 -20.69
CA GLU A 125 -4.37 2.07 -20.27
C GLU A 125 -4.98 0.76 -20.78
N VAL A 126 -4.96 -0.29 -19.96
CA VAL A 126 -5.70 -1.53 -20.27
C VAL A 126 -7.17 -1.30 -20.03
N LYS A 127 -7.95 -1.26 -21.11
CA LYS A 127 -9.41 -1.04 -21.06
C LYS A 127 -10.19 -2.35 -21.18
N HIS A 128 -9.57 -3.41 -21.70
CA HIS A 128 -10.25 -4.67 -21.99
C HIS A 128 -9.41 -5.90 -21.63
N VAL A 129 -10.09 -6.94 -21.13
CA VAL A 129 -9.52 -8.25 -20.79
C VAL A 129 -8.70 -8.85 -21.95
N ARG A 130 -9.11 -8.61 -23.21
CA ARG A 130 -8.38 -9.07 -24.40
C ARG A 130 -6.95 -8.53 -24.47
N GLN A 131 -6.73 -7.29 -24.07
CA GLN A 131 -5.39 -6.69 -24.05
C GLN A 131 -4.50 -7.34 -22.99
N VAL A 132 -5.07 -7.75 -21.85
CA VAL A 132 -4.35 -8.49 -20.80
C VAL A 132 -3.92 -9.87 -21.31
N VAL A 133 -4.84 -10.57 -21.97
CA VAL A 133 -4.62 -11.91 -22.54
C VAL A 133 -3.48 -11.86 -23.55
N GLU A 134 -3.50 -10.89 -24.48
CA GLU A 134 -2.45 -10.70 -25.49
C GLU A 134 -1.11 -10.29 -24.88
N LEU A 135 -1.09 -9.35 -23.93
CA LEU A 135 0.13 -8.89 -23.29
C LEU A 135 0.83 -9.97 -22.47
N LEU A 136 0.06 -10.87 -21.85
CA LEU A 136 0.59 -11.89 -20.93
C LEU A 136 0.72 -13.27 -21.58
N GLY A 137 0.21 -13.46 -22.80
CA GLY A 137 0.24 -14.77 -23.48
C GLY A 137 -0.55 -15.85 -22.73
N ILE A 138 -1.63 -15.46 -22.05
CA ILE A 138 -2.45 -16.36 -21.23
C ILE A 138 -3.77 -16.69 -21.92
N GLN A 139 -4.46 -17.74 -21.48
CA GLN A 139 -5.78 -18.05 -21.99
C GLN A 139 -6.87 -17.19 -21.32
N PRO A 140 -7.97 -16.81 -22.00
CA PRO A 140 -9.03 -15.97 -21.42
C PRO A 140 -9.68 -16.54 -20.16
N ASP A 141 -9.70 -17.85 -20.00
CA ASP A 141 -10.22 -18.57 -18.84
C ASP A 141 -9.25 -18.51 -17.64
N GLN A 142 -7.96 -18.19 -17.85
CA GLN A 142 -7.01 -17.93 -16.76
C GLN A 142 -7.22 -16.55 -16.12
N ILE A 143 -7.93 -15.64 -16.78
CA ILE A 143 -8.40 -14.42 -16.13
C ILE A 143 -9.50 -14.82 -15.14
N ILE A 144 -9.55 -14.20 -13.96
CA ILE A 144 -10.66 -14.38 -13.01
C ILE A 144 -11.36 -13.06 -12.73
N LYS A 145 -12.67 -13.15 -12.45
CA LYS A 145 -13.51 -12.05 -12.01
C LYS A 145 -13.86 -12.28 -10.55
N SER A 146 -13.44 -11.36 -9.69
CA SER A 146 -13.86 -11.27 -8.30
C SER A 146 -15.09 -10.38 -8.21
N LEU A 147 -16.24 -10.97 -7.92
CA LEU A 147 -17.54 -10.29 -7.88
C LEU A 147 -18.10 -10.33 -6.46
N LEU A 148 -18.59 -9.20 -5.94
CA LEU A 148 -19.22 -9.17 -4.62
C LEU A 148 -20.74 -9.31 -4.75
N PHE A 149 -21.31 -10.21 -3.97
CA PHE A 149 -22.75 -10.40 -3.83
C PHE A 149 -23.17 -10.14 -2.39
N ILE A 150 -24.44 -9.79 -2.21
CA ILE A 150 -25.09 -9.60 -0.91
C ILE A 150 -26.18 -10.66 -0.77
N VAL A 151 -26.06 -11.49 0.26
CA VAL A 151 -27.01 -12.53 0.65
C VAL A 151 -27.93 -11.98 1.73
N ASN A 152 -29.24 -12.21 1.59
CA ASN A 152 -30.28 -11.80 2.53
C ASN A 152 -30.16 -10.31 2.95
N GLU A 153 -29.78 -9.44 2.01
CA GLU A 153 -29.58 -7.99 2.17
C GLU A 153 -28.47 -7.54 3.14
N LYS A 154 -27.69 -8.46 3.74
CA LYS A 154 -26.69 -8.10 4.75
C LYS A 154 -25.34 -8.78 4.60
N GLU A 155 -25.30 -10.02 4.15
CA GLU A 155 -24.09 -10.84 4.21
C GLU A 155 -23.31 -10.76 2.90
N PRO A 156 -22.10 -10.17 2.88
CA PRO A 156 -21.29 -10.13 1.68
C PRO A 156 -20.64 -11.48 1.39
N VAL A 157 -20.69 -11.89 0.13
CA VAL A 157 -19.99 -13.08 -0.39
C VAL A 157 -19.17 -12.67 -1.61
N LEU A 158 -17.87 -12.97 -1.57
CA LEU A 158 -16.98 -12.84 -2.73
C LEU A 158 -17.11 -14.09 -3.60
N VAL A 159 -17.48 -13.89 -4.86
CA VAL A 159 -17.69 -14.94 -5.85
C VAL A 159 -16.60 -14.81 -6.91
N ILE A 160 -15.78 -15.84 -7.06
CA ILE A 160 -14.67 -15.87 -8.03
C ILE A 160 -15.02 -16.86 -9.14
N VAL A 161 -15.12 -16.35 -10.37
CA VAL A 161 -15.34 -17.14 -11.59
C VAL A 161 -14.26 -16.84 -12.62
N ASP A 162 -14.07 -17.72 -13.60
CA ASP A 162 -13.16 -17.43 -14.71
C ASP A 162 -13.70 -16.33 -15.64
N GLY A 163 -12.80 -15.77 -16.43
CA GLY A 163 -13.03 -14.62 -17.29
C GLY A 163 -13.96 -14.92 -18.46
N SER A 164 -14.07 -16.18 -18.86
CA SER A 164 -14.94 -16.62 -19.96
C SER A 164 -16.36 -16.94 -19.48
N SER A 165 -16.51 -17.38 -18.24
CA SER A 165 -17.81 -17.72 -17.64
C SER A 165 -18.54 -16.51 -17.04
N LYS A 166 -19.83 -16.71 -16.75
CA LYS A 166 -20.66 -15.79 -15.93
C LYS A 166 -21.05 -16.49 -14.63
N ALA A 167 -21.12 -15.74 -13.53
CA ALA A 167 -21.64 -16.26 -12.27
C ALA A 167 -23.15 -16.54 -12.42
N SER A 168 -23.57 -17.76 -12.13
CA SER A 168 -24.96 -18.20 -12.26
C SER A 168 -25.75 -17.76 -11.03
N LEU A 169 -26.61 -16.76 -11.20
CA LEU A 169 -27.52 -16.31 -10.13
C LEU A 169 -28.44 -17.44 -9.67
N GLU A 170 -28.85 -18.34 -10.56
CA GLU A 170 -29.71 -19.47 -10.22
C GLU A 170 -28.98 -20.44 -9.27
N LYS A 171 -27.75 -20.87 -9.62
CA LYS A 171 -26.96 -21.77 -8.77
C LYS A 171 -26.62 -21.12 -7.43
N LEU A 172 -26.21 -19.85 -7.45
CA LEU A 172 -25.91 -19.09 -6.23
C LEU A 172 -27.16 -18.93 -5.35
N SER A 173 -28.33 -18.68 -5.93
CA SER A 173 -29.59 -18.55 -5.16
C SER A 173 -30.01 -19.87 -4.52
N ARG A 174 -29.76 -21.01 -5.18
CA ARG A 174 -30.01 -22.34 -4.59
C ARG A 174 -29.13 -22.63 -3.37
N ILE A 175 -27.91 -22.08 -3.35
CA ILE A 175 -26.92 -22.31 -2.27
C ILE A 175 -27.12 -21.31 -1.12
N PHE A 176 -27.35 -20.04 -1.45
CA PHE A 176 -27.35 -18.93 -0.48
C PHE A 176 -28.74 -18.37 -0.16
N GLY A 177 -29.78 -18.77 -0.90
CA GLY A 177 -31.11 -18.18 -0.80
C GLY A 177 -31.20 -16.86 -1.59
N ASN A 178 -31.78 -15.83 -0.99
CA ASN A 178 -31.94 -14.54 -1.67
C ASN A 178 -30.57 -13.86 -1.83
N ILE A 179 -30.12 -13.68 -3.07
CA ILE A 179 -28.81 -13.12 -3.39
C ILE A 179 -28.91 -12.09 -4.52
N ARG A 180 -28.16 -10.98 -4.39
CA ARG A 180 -28.03 -9.95 -5.42
C ARG A 180 -26.58 -9.52 -5.57
N MET A 181 -26.22 -8.99 -6.73
CA MET A 181 -24.92 -8.37 -6.91
C MET A 181 -24.81 -7.09 -6.08
N ALA A 182 -23.65 -6.84 -5.46
CA ALA A 182 -23.39 -5.62 -4.73
C ALA A 182 -23.30 -4.41 -5.67
N LYS A 183 -23.83 -3.27 -5.25
CA LYS A 183 -23.70 -2.00 -5.97
C LYS A 183 -22.27 -1.48 -5.86
N PRO A 184 -21.79 -0.63 -6.79
CA PRO A 184 -20.41 -0.11 -6.75
C PRO A 184 -20.01 0.55 -5.42
N LYS A 185 -20.93 1.30 -4.78
CA LYS A 185 -20.69 1.90 -3.46
C LYS A 185 -20.54 0.84 -2.35
N GLU A 186 -21.36 -0.21 -2.38
CA GLU A 186 -21.27 -1.32 -1.41
C GLU A 186 -19.95 -2.08 -1.60
N VAL A 187 -19.53 -2.30 -2.84
CA VAL A 187 -18.23 -2.92 -3.17
C VAL A 187 -17.07 -2.14 -2.55
N GLU A 188 -17.02 -0.83 -2.76
CA GLU A 188 -15.93 0.00 -2.23
C GLU A 188 -15.96 0.08 -0.70
N GLN A 189 -17.14 0.17 -0.09
CA GLN A 189 -17.30 0.20 1.37
C GLN A 189 -16.91 -1.13 2.04
N ILE A 190 -17.24 -2.26 1.43
CA ILE A 190 -17.02 -3.60 2.01
C ILE A 190 -15.60 -4.09 1.74
N THR A 191 -15.12 -3.93 0.51
CA THR A 191 -13.83 -4.50 0.08
C THR A 191 -12.68 -3.51 0.18
N GLY A 192 -12.97 -2.21 0.20
CA GLY A 192 -11.96 -1.16 0.05
C GLY A 192 -11.45 -0.98 -1.38
N TYR A 193 -11.97 -1.73 -2.36
CA TYR A 193 -11.56 -1.70 -3.76
C TYR A 193 -12.70 -1.29 -4.68
N LYS A 194 -12.36 -0.71 -5.83
CA LYS A 194 -13.33 -0.40 -6.88
C LYS A 194 -13.70 -1.64 -7.67
N VAL A 195 -14.90 -1.65 -8.25
CA VAL A 195 -15.33 -2.68 -9.19
C VAL A 195 -14.27 -2.86 -10.30
N GLY A 196 -13.93 -4.11 -10.60
CA GLY A 196 -12.88 -4.47 -11.57
C GLY A 196 -11.46 -4.49 -11.00
N GLY A 197 -11.23 -3.96 -9.80
CA GLY A 197 -9.93 -3.99 -9.11
C GLY A 197 -9.91 -4.88 -7.86
N ILE A 198 -10.99 -5.60 -7.56
CA ILE A 198 -11.10 -6.44 -6.36
C ILE A 198 -10.10 -7.61 -6.47
N PRO A 199 -9.11 -7.71 -5.58
CA PRO A 199 -8.21 -8.85 -5.58
C PRO A 199 -8.90 -10.14 -5.14
N PRO A 200 -8.41 -11.31 -5.58
CA PRO A 200 -8.97 -12.60 -5.16
C PRO A 200 -8.63 -12.98 -3.72
N VAL A 201 -7.67 -12.28 -3.09
CA VAL A 201 -7.20 -12.51 -1.72
C VAL A 201 -7.21 -11.21 -0.90
N GLY A 202 -7.17 -11.32 0.42
CA GLY A 202 -7.12 -10.15 1.32
C GLY A 202 -8.47 -9.42 1.49
N ILE A 203 -9.58 -10.05 1.07
CA ILE A 203 -10.94 -9.53 1.28
C ILE A 203 -11.58 -10.26 2.46
N PRO A 204 -11.94 -9.57 3.55
CA PRO A 204 -12.41 -10.21 4.78
C PRO A 204 -13.91 -10.58 4.70
N VAL A 205 -14.30 -11.36 3.68
CA VAL A 205 -15.68 -11.81 3.48
C VAL A 205 -15.69 -13.30 3.11
N ARG A 206 -16.84 -13.96 3.31
CA ARG A 206 -17.02 -15.35 2.85
C ARG A 206 -16.71 -15.43 1.36
N THR A 207 -15.86 -16.36 0.96
CA THR A 207 -15.40 -16.47 -0.44
C THR A 207 -15.81 -17.81 -1.01
N VAL A 208 -16.35 -17.78 -2.23
CA VAL A 208 -16.61 -18.96 -3.05
C VAL A 208 -15.90 -18.84 -4.39
N ILE A 209 -15.40 -19.96 -4.87
CA ILE A 209 -14.62 -20.04 -6.11
C ILE A 209 -15.18 -21.14 -6.98
N ASP A 210 -15.32 -20.86 -8.28
CA ASP A 210 -15.84 -21.84 -9.22
C ASP A 210 -14.82 -22.97 -9.44
N LYS A 211 -15.32 -24.21 -9.50
CA LYS A 211 -14.49 -25.41 -9.75
C LYS A 211 -13.60 -25.28 -10.99
N LYS A 212 -14.07 -24.64 -12.08
CA LYS A 212 -13.30 -24.41 -13.31
C LYS A 212 -12.07 -23.53 -13.09
N VAL A 213 -12.04 -22.72 -12.02
CA VAL A 213 -10.90 -21.87 -11.66
C VAL A 213 -9.79 -22.70 -11.01
N ILE A 214 -10.15 -23.70 -10.20
CA ILE A 214 -9.21 -24.55 -9.46
C ILE A 214 -8.41 -25.48 -10.37
N GLU A 215 -8.97 -25.84 -11.53
CA GLU A 215 -8.33 -26.71 -12.52
C GLU A 215 -7.11 -26.05 -13.20
N LYS A 216 -6.88 -24.75 -12.98
CA LYS A 216 -5.84 -23.97 -13.65
C LYS A 216 -4.54 -23.96 -12.84
N ALA A 217 -3.40 -24.03 -13.54
CA ALA A 217 -2.08 -23.95 -12.91
C ALA A 217 -1.82 -22.58 -12.26
N PHE A 218 -2.33 -21.51 -12.87
CA PHE A 218 -2.35 -20.17 -12.32
C PHE A 218 -3.52 -19.37 -12.90
N VAL A 219 -3.90 -18.32 -12.19
CA VAL A 219 -4.93 -17.37 -12.60
C VAL A 219 -4.45 -15.94 -12.43
N VAL A 220 -5.05 -15.03 -13.20
CA VAL A 220 -4.76 -13.60 -13.17
C VAL A 220 -6.06 -12.85 -12.83
N GLY A 221 -6.06 -12.14 -11.71
CA GLY A 221 -7.22 -11.39 -11.21
C GLY A 221 -6.88 -9.94 -10.89
N GLY A 222 -7.80 -9.25 -10.21
CA GLY A 222 -7.57 -7.88 -9.75
C GLY A 222 -6.35 -7.76 -8.85
N GLY A 223 -5.58 -6.69 -9.00
CA GLY A 223 -4.37 -6.41 -8.21
C GLY A 223 -4.57 -5.28 -7.19
N GLY A 224 -5.81 -5.00 -6.79
CA GLY A 224 -6.16 -3.89 -5.91
C GLY A 224 -6.41 -2.56 -6.62
N ARG A 225 -6.18 -2.50 -7.94
CA ARG A 225 -6.56 -1.39 -8.82
C ARG A 225 -7.04 -1.93 -10.16
N VAL A 226 -7.75 -1.09 -10.90
CA VAL A 226 -8.28 -1.45 -12.23
C VAL A 226 -7.18 -1.65 -13.29
N ASP A 227 -6.01 -1.04 -13.08
CA ASP A 227 -4.84 -1.08 -13.95
C ASP A 227 -3.72 -1.98 -13.41
N ARG A 228 -4.01 -2.76 -12.35
CA ARG A 228 -3.05 -3.67 -11.73
C ARG A 228 -3.68 -5.04 -11.60
N LEU A 229 -2.91 -6.08 -11.90
CA LEU A 229 -3.34 -7.46 -11.84
C LEU A 229 -2.47 -8.24 -10.86
N SER A 230 -3.03 -9.32 -10.32
CA SER A 230 -2.32 -10.27 -9.48
C SER A 230 -2.37 -11.65 -10.14
N LYS A 231 -1.21 -12.30 -10.23
CA LYS A 231 -1.08 -13.67 -10.71
C LYS A 231 -0.84 -14.58 -9.51
N LEU A 232 -1.69 -15.59 -9.35
CA LEU A 232 -1.67 -16.50 -8.20
C LEU A 232 -2.00 -17.94 -8.61
N ASP A 233 -1.56 -18.90 -7.80
CA ASP A 233 -2.09 -20.27 -7.81
C ASP A 233 -3.52 -20.25 -7.18
N PRO A 234 -4.56 -20.74 -7.90
CA PRO A 234 -5.91 -20.87 -7.35
C PRO A 234 -6.00 -21.58 -5.99
N LYS A 235 -5.12 -22.55 -5.73
CA LYS A 235 -5.07 -23.27 -4.45
C LYS A 235 -4.62 -22.36 -3.31
N LYS A 236 -3.72 -21.42 -3.57
CA LYS A 236 -3.29 -20.41 -2.60
C LYS A 236 -4.39 -19.40 -2.30
N ILE A 237 -5.23 -19.08 -3.27
CA ILE A 237 -6.45 -18.28 -3.05
C ILE A 237 -7.39 -19.03 -2.10
N VAL A 238 -7.66 -20.31 -2.35
CA VAL A 238 -8.51 -21.15 -1.49
C VAL A 238 -7.97 -21.25 -0.07
N GLU A 239 -6.68 -21.57 0.08
CA GLU A 239 -6.01 -21.71 1.37
C GLU A 239 -6.09 -20.41 2.19
N PHE A 240 -5.72 -19.29 1.58
CA PHE A 240 -5.67 -18.01 2.27
C PHE A 240 -7.07 -17.48 2.62
N GLN A 241 -8.01 -17.52 1.66
CA GLN A 241 -9.37 -17.02 1.88
C GLN A 241 -10.30 -18.00 2.58
N LYS A 242 -9.85 -19.23 2.83
CA LYS A 242 -10.70 -20.34 3.28
C LYS A 242 -11.94 -20.48 2.37
N ALA A 243 -11.71 -20.39 1.05
CA ALA A 243 -12.78 -20.33 0.08
C ALA A 243 -13.45 -21.70 -0.14
N GLU A 244 -14.77 -21.70 -0.37
CA GLU A 244 -15.51 -22.90 -0.75
C GLU A 244 -15.46 -23.08 -2.28
N VAL A 245 -15.10 -24.28 -2.74
CA VAL A 245 -15.07 -24.62 -4.17
C VAL A 245 -16.44 -25.17 -4.58
N LEU A 246 -17.13 -24.46 -5.48
CA LEU A 246 -18.51 -24.77 -5.87
C LEU A 246 -18.69 -24.74 -7.40
N ASP A 247 -19.78 -25.33 -7.89
CA ASP A 247 -20.25 -25.15 -9.27
C ASP A 247 -21.20 -23.95 -9.31
N ILE A 248 -20.68 -22.78 -9.70
CA ILE A 248 -21.36 -21.48 -9.54
C ILE A 248 -21.32 -20.63 -10.82
N SER A 249 -20.83 -21.19 -11.92
CA SER A 249 -20.76 -20.54 -13.23
C SER A 249 -21.67 -21.18 -14.27
N GLU A 250 -22.05 -20.38 -15.28
CA GLU A 250 -22.66 -20.84 -16.54
C GLU A 250 -21.56 -21.11 -17.57
#